data_AF-A0A7H1MY13-F1
#
_entry.id   AF-A0A7H1MY13-F1
#
_cell.length_a   1.000
_cell.length_b   1.000
_cell.length_c   1.000
_cell.angle_alpha   90.00
_cell.angle_beta   90.00
_cell.angle_gamma   90.00
#
_symmetry.space_group_name_H-M   'P 1'
#
loop_
_entity.id
_entity.type
_entity.pdbx_description
1 polymer ?
#
loop_
_entity_poly.entity_id
_entity_poly.type
_entity_poly.pdbx_seq_one_letter_code
_entity_poly.pdbx_strand_id
1 'polypeptide(L)'
;MPNRRMVNARKTGLWQRPCGIIPVTALWVLCRYRHTTHWTRHEKRLDRDFGRKRWGDEGYAMEEMVAELGAAFLCADLELRPQIREDHAPYIAGWLKVLKEDKRAIFTAAAHAQKAADFLHGLQPKESTEPKPEEKEAA
;
A
#
# COMPACT_ATOMS: atom_id res chain seq x y z
N MET A 1 -40.44 27.97 12.81
CA MET A 1 -40.84 27.03 11.74
C MET A 1 -39.61 26.22 11.31
N PRO A 2 -39.52 24.91 11.60
CA PRO A 2 -38.33 24.12 11.26
C PRO A 2 -38.36 23.65 9.79
N ASN A 3 -37.17 23.60 9.19
CA ASN A 3 -36.91 23.49 7.76
C ASN A 3 -37.21 22.09 7.17
N ARG A 4 -37.72 22.03 5.93
CA ARG A 4 -38.34 20.87 5.24
C ARG A 4 -37.38 19.72 4.88
N ARG A 5 -36.10 19.78 5.27
CA ARG A 5 -35.08 18.75 5.01
C ARG A 5 -35.01 17.61 6.04
N MET A 6 -35.85 17.64 7.09
CA MET A 6 -35.87 16.62 8.15
C MET A 6 -37.14 15.74 8.19
N VAL A 7 -37.81 15.52 7.05
CA VAL A 7 -39.08 14.74 7.04
C VAL A 7 -39.00 13.44 6.23
N ASN A 8 -37.90 13.15 5.52
CA ASN A 8 -37.76 11.92 4.72
C ASN A 8 -36.64 10.97 5.15
N ALA A 9 -36.23 11.00 6.43
CA ALA A 9 -35.29 10.01 6.98
C ALA A 9 -35.97 8.71 7.49
N ARG A 10 -37.29 8.52 7.26
CA ARG A 10 -38.06 7.37 7.79
C ARG A 10 -38.64 6.42 6.75
N LYS A 11 -38.31 6.54 5.46
CA LYS A 11 -38.85 5.67 4.39
C LYS A 11 -37.84 4.79 3.66
N THR A 12 -36.55 4.91 3.94
CA THR A 12 -35.55 3.98 3.43
C THR A 12 -35.04 3.18 4.61
N GLY A 13 -35.32 1.87 4.62
CA GLY A 13 -34.95 0.93 5.67
C GLY A 13 -33.43 0.69 5.77
N LEU A 14 -32.64 1.76 5.89
CA LEU A 14 -31.19 1.74 6.01
C LEU A 14 -30.70 1.59 7.46
N TRP A 15 -31.56 1.12 8.36
CA TRP A 15 -31.22 0.95 9.77
C TRP A 15 -31.49 -0.44 10.29
N GLN A 16 -31.13 -1.47 9.51
CA GLN A 16 -30.82 -2.80 10.04
C GLN A 16 -29.77 -3.47 9.17
N ARG A 17 -28.51 -3.47 9.63
CA ARG A 17 -27.69 -4.70 9.52
C ARG A 17 -27.01 -4.93 10.88
N PRO A 18 -27.25 -6.10 11.50
CA PRO A 18 -26.55 -6.49 12.71
C PRO A 18 -25.07 -6.74 12.37
N CYS A 19 -24.19 -6.46 13.32
CA CYS A 19 -22.77 -6.85 13.40
C CYS A 19 -22.24 -7.61 12.16
N GLY A 20 -21.62 -6.90 11.21
CA GLY A 20 -21.14 -7.53 9.98
C GLY A 20 -20.14 -6.64 9.24
N ILE A 21 -18.88 -7.05 9.30
CA ILE A 21 -17.76 -6.79 8.38
C ILE A 21 -17.97 -5.58 7.46
N ILE A 22 -17.29 -4.49 7.79
CA ILE A 22 -17.24 -3.26 7.00
C ILE A 22 -16.77 -3.60 5.56
N PRO A 23 -17.43 -3.12 4.48
CA PRO A 23 -17.05 -3.36 3.08
C PRO A 23 -15.82 -2.53 2.65
N VAL A 24 -14.84 -2.41 3.56
CA VAL A 24 -13.62 -1.59 3.45
C VAL A 24 -12.40 -2.48 3.16
N THR A 25 -12.60 -3.62 2.50
CA THR A 25 -11.52 -4.54 2.16
C THR A 25 -10.43 -3.86 1.35
N ALA A 26 -10.77 -2.93 0.45
CA ALA A 26 -9.79 -2.22 -0.37
C ALA A 26 -8.90 -1.21 0.40
N LEU A 27 -9.44 -0.51 1.40
CA LEU A 27 -8.62 0.36 2.29
C LEU A 27 -7.63 -0.47 3.09
N TRP A 28 -8.02 -1.71 3.42
CA TRP A 28 -7.16 -2.64 4.14
C TRP A 28 -5.96 -3.06 3.30
N VAL A 29 -6.13 -3.22 1.99
CA VAL A 29 -5.07 -3.70 1.07
C VAL A 29 -3.91 -2.71 0.97
N LEU A 30 -4.17 -1.46 0.57
CA LEU A 30 -3.10 -0.46 0.40
C LEU A 30 -2.43 -0.12 1.74
N CYS A 31 -3.23 0.07 2.80
CA CYS A 31 -2.74 0.35 4.14
C CYS A 31 -1.88 -0.80 4.69
N ARG A 32 -2.30 -2.06 4.46
CA ARG A 32 -1.52 -3.25 4.84
C ARG A 32 -0.17 -3.27 4.14
N TYR A 33 -0.13 -3.10 2.82
CA TYR A 33 1.14 -3.16 2.09
C TYR A 33 2.05 -1.98 2.39
N ARG A 34 1.51 -0.77 2.58
CA ARG A 34 2.29 0.39 3.05
C ARG A 34 2.98 0.11 4.38
N HIS A 35 2.23 -0.38 5.37
CA HIS A 35 2.81 -0.73 6.67
C HIS A 35 3.79 -1.92 6.59
N THR A 36 3.54 -2.87 5.68
CA THR A 36 4.48 -3.98 5.41
C THR A 36 5.77 -3.46 4.79
N THR A 37 5.70 -2.51 3.87
CA THR A 37 6.87 -1.84 3.29
C THR A 37 7.64 -1.05 4.35
N HIS A 38 6.96 -0.32 5.23
CA HIS A 38 7.62 0.32 6.38
C HIS A 38 8.31 -0.69 7.30
N TRP A 39 7.71 -1.86 7.52
CA TRP A 39 8.34 -2.90 8.31
C TRP A 39 9.72 -3.26 7.72
N THR A 40 9.90 -3.34 6.41
CA THR A 40 11.21 -3.64 5.79
C THR A 40 12.33 -2.63 6.11
N ARG A 41 12.01 -1.42 6.59
CA ARG A 41 12.98 -0.35 6.91
C ARG A 41 14.03 -0.72 7.96
N HIS A 42 13.65 -1.54 8.93
CA HIS A 42 14.45 -1.81 10.13
C HIS A 42 15.91 -2.18 9.81
N GLU A 43 16.84 -1.76 10.68
CA GLU A 43 18.30 -1.94 10.56
C GLU A 43 18.71 -3.38 10.17
N LYS A 44 18.09 -4.39 10.80
CA LYS A 44 18.34 -5.82 10.51
C LYS A 44 17.79 -6.32 9.16
N ARG A 45 17.18 -5.45 8.35
CA ARG A 45 16.53 -5.77 7.07
C ARG A 45 17.15 -4.94 5.95
N LEU A 46 16.55 -3.82 5.60
CA LEU A 46 16.99 -2.96 4.49
C LEU A 46 17.64 -1.65 4.94
N ASP A 47 17.74 -1.41 6.24
CA ASP A 47 18.46 -0.30 6.88
C ASP A 47 18.32 1.05 6.16
N ARG A 48 17.07 1.51 6.03
CA ARG A 48 16.77 2.80 5.37
C ARG A 48 16.62 3.90 6.41
N ASP A 49 17.72 4.55 6.78
CA ASP A 49 17.66 5.64 7.76
C ASP A 49 17.33 7.01 7.13
N PHE A 50 17.72 7.24 5.86
CA PHE A 50 17.59 8.52 5.13
C PHE A 50 18.00 9.77 5.93
N GLY A 51 18.85 9.61 6.95
CA GLY A 51 19.32 10.70 7.80
C GLY A 51 18.24 11.33 8.68
N ARG A 52 17.24 10.55 9.14
CA ARG A 52 16.14 11.04 9.98
C ARG A 52 16.66 11.64 11.29
N LYS A 53 16.46 12.95 11.47
CA LYS A 53 16.83 13.72 12.67
C LYS A 53 15.61 14.09 13.52
N ARG A 54 14.44 14.35 12.92
CA ARG A 54 13.20 14.76 13.62
C ARG A 54 11.94 14.23 12.91
N TRP A 55 10.80 14.30 13.59
CA TRP A 55 9.51 14.01 12.96
C TRP A 55 9.17 15.07 11.91
N GLY A 56 8.79 14.66 10.69
CA GLY A 56 8.43 15.57 9.60
C GLY A 56 9.61 16.17 8.83
N ASP A 57 10.80 15.59 8.93
CA ASP A 57 11.95 15.97 8.11
C ASP A 57 11.91 15.34 6.70
N GLU A 58 12.85 15.73 5.84
CA GLU A 58 12.97 15.23 4.47
C GLU A 58 13.16 13.70 4.44
N GLY A 59 13.88 13.13 5.41
CA GLY A 59 14.05 11.69 5.56
C GLY A 59 12.74 10.97 5.87
N TYR A 60 11.86 11.57 6.68
CA TYR A 60 10.51 11.09 6.90
C TYR A 60 9.68 11.13 5.61
N ALA A 61 9.69 12.24 4.88
CA ALA A 61 8.97 12.34 3.61
C ALA A 61 9.46 11.33 2.56
N MET A 62 10.77 11.06 2.54
CA MET A 62 11.38 10.05 1.67
C MET A 62 10.89 8.64 2.00
N GLU A 63 10.88 8.25 3.28
CA GLU A 63 10.40 6.93 3.69
C GLU A 63 8.89 6.75 3.44
N GLU A 64 8.09 7.80 3.62
CA GLU A 64 6.67 7.80 3.26
C GLU A 64 6.48 7.56 1.76
N MET A 65 7.30 8.20 0.91
CA MET A 65 7.27 7.97 -0.53
C MET A 65 7.69 6.54 -0.90
N VAL A 66 8.72 5.99 -0.25
CA VAL A 66 9.14 4.57 -0.44
C VAL A 66 8.01 3.62 -0.06
N ALA A 67 7.31 3.88 1.05
CA ALA A 67 6.23 3.01 1.52
C ALA A 67 5.01 3.00 0.59
N GLU A 68 4.60 4.16 0.08
CA GLU A 68 3.50 4.28 -0.87
C GLU A 68 3.85 3.63 -2.23
N LEU A 69 5.06 3.88 -2.75
CA LEU A 69 5.52 3.24 -3.99
C LEU A 69 5.63 1.72 -3.84
N GLY A 70 6.16 1.24 -2.71
CA GLY A 70 6.25 -0.21 -2.45
C GLY A 70 4.88 -0.85 -2.30
N ALA A 71 3.90 -0.17 -1.70
CA ALA A 71 2.52 -0.65 -1.65
C ALA A 71 1.90 -0.75 -3.05
N ALA A 72 2.16 0.22 -3.92
CA ALA A 72 1.71 0.20 -5.31
C ALA A 72 2.35 -0.96 -6.10
N PHE A 73 3.65 -1.21 -5.93
CA PHE A 73 4.34 -2.34 -6.58
C PHE A 73 3.77 -3.69 -6.12
N LEU A 74 3.60 -3.88 -4.81
CA LEU A 74 2.99 -5.10 -4.27
C LEU A 74 1.54 -5.30 -4.74
N CYS A 75 0.77 -4.22 -4.86
CA CYS A 75 -0.59 -4.32 -5.42
C CYS A 75 -0.55 -4.72 -6.90
N ALA A 76 0.39 -4.18 -7.68
CA ALA A 76 0.55 -4.53 -9.08
C ALA A 76 0.96 -6.01 -9.25
N ASP A 77 1.95 -6.47 -8.48
CA ASP A 77 2.45 -7.86 -8.53
C ASP A 77 1.39 -8.88 -8.13
N LEU A 78 0.50 -8.54 -7.19
CA LEU A 78 -0.56 -9.39 -6.70
C LEU A 78 -1.88 -9.22 -7.47
N GLU A 79 -1.87 -8.44 -8.56
CA GLU A 79 -3.04 -8.10 -9.38
C GLU A 79 -4.21 -7.49 -8.59
N LEU A 80 -3.89 -6.79 -7.51
CA LEU A 80 -4.84 -6.13 -6.62
C LEU A 80 -5.13 -4.72 -7.12
N ARG A 81 -6.41 -4.38 -7.25
CA ARG A 81 -6.86 -3.03 -7.58
C ARG A 81 -7.17 -2.24 -6.31
N PRO A 82 -6.30 -1.33 -5.84
CA PRO A 82 -6.61 -0.47 -4.71
C PRO A 82 -7.75 0.49 -5.11
N GLN A 83 -8.72 0.68 -4.21
CA GLN A 83 -9.75 1.71 -4.41
C GLN A 83 -9.16 3.07 -4.04
N ILE A 84 -9.18 4.00 -5.00
CA ILE A 84 -8.70 5.37 -4.80
C ILE A 84 -9.81 6.16 -4.11
N ARG A 85 -9.46 6.82 -3.02
CA ARG A 85 -10.35 7.64 -2.18
C ARG A 85 -10.09 9.13 -2.43
N GLU A 86 -11.11 9.98 -2.33
CA GLU A 86 -11.00 11.41 -2.68
C GLU A 86 -10.08 12.22 -1.75
N ASP A 87 -9.81 11.72 -0.54
CA ASP A 87 -8.94 12.33 0.47
C ASP A 87 -7.43 12.06 0.27
N HIS A 88 -7.03 11.33 -0.77
CA HIS A 88 -5.60 11.14 -1.11
C HIS A 88 -4.99 12.32 -1.87
N ALA A 89 -5.81 13.18 -2.48
CA ALA A 89 -5.35 14.31 -3.28
C ALA A 89 -4.44 15.35 -2.56
N PRO A 90 -4.63 15.67 -1.26
CA PRO A 90 -3.80 16.66 -0.56
C PRO A 90 -2.32 16.30 -0.46
N TYR A 91 -1.97 15.01 -0.48
CA TYR A 91 -0.57 14.53 -0.37
C TYR A 91 0.22 14.73 -1.67
N ILE A 92 -0.47 14.79 -2.81
CA ILE A 92 0.13 15.04 -4.13
C ILE A 92 0.78 16.42 -4.18
N ALA A 93 0.18 17.43 -3.53
CA ALA A 93 0.73 18.78 -3.49
C ALA A 93 2.08 18.84 -2.74
N GLY A 94 2.23 18.07 -1.66
CA GLY A 94 3.50 17.96 -0.92
C GLY A 94 4.58 17.26 -1.73
N TRP A 95 4.23 16.17 -2.42
CA TRP A 95 5.16 15.44 -3.30
C TRP A 95 5.60 16.28 -4.49
N LEU A 96 4.70 17.06 -5.09
CA LEU A 96 5.04 17.97 -6.18
C LEU A 96 6.08 19.02 -5.78
N LYS A 97 6.13 19.44 -4.51
CA LYS A 97 7.17 20.35 -4.02
C LYS A 97 8.53 19.64 -3.94
N VAL A 98 8.57 18.45 -3.33
CA VAL A 98 9.78 17.63 -3.24
C VAL A 98 10.33 17.26 -4.62
N LEU A 99 9.46 16.90 -5.57
CA LEU A 99 9.84 16.56 -6.95
C LEU A 99 10.34 17.76 -7.77
N LYS A 100 9.91 18.97 -7.41
CA LYS A 100 10.43 20.21 -8.02
C LYS A 100 11.83 20.54 -7.50
N GLU A 101 12.11 20.24 -6.24
CA GLU A 101 13.40 20.49 -5.60
C GLU A 101 14.44 19.40 -5.99
N ASP A 102 14.03 18.12 -6.04
CA ASP A 102 14.87 17.02 -6.49
C ASP A 102 14.12 16.03 -7.39
N LYS A 103 14.39 16.12 -8.70
CA LYS A 103 13.82 15.23 -9.72
C LYS A 103 14.32 13.79 -9.60
N ARG A 104 15.45 13.54 -8.93
CA ARG A 104 16.02 12.20 -8.74
C ARG A 104 15.45 11.49 -7.51
N ALA A 105 14.85 12.23 -6.57
CA ALA A 105 14.27 11.67 -5.36
C ALA A 105 13.26 10.55 -5.66
N ILE A 106 12.42 10.70 -6.69
CA ILE A 106 11.44 9.67 -7.07
C ILE A 106 12.10 8.37 -7.53
N PHE A 107 13.18 8.45 -8.31
CA PHE A 107 13.89 7.27 -8.80
C PHE A 107 14.63 6.57 -7.67
N THR A 108 15.22 7.33 -6.75
CA THR A 108 15.85 6.80 -5.54
C THR A 108 14.80 6.09 -4.66
N ALA A 109 13.65 6.72 -4.42
CA ALA A 109 12.58 6.09 -3.64
C ALA A 109 12.01 4.85 -4.33
N ALA A 110 11.80 4.90 -5.64
CA ALA A 110 11.35 3.75 -6.42
C ALA A 110 12.35 2.58 -6.34
N ALA A 111 13.66 2.85 -6.43
CA ALA A 111 14.69 1.83 -6.29
C ALA A 111 14.67 1.17 -4.89
N HIS A 112 14.46 1.96 -3.83
CA HIS A 112 14.30 1.43 -2.48
C HIS A 112 12.98 0.68 -2.29
N ALA A 113 11.90 1.15 -2.91
CA ALA A 113 10.60 0.48 -2.90
C ALA A 113 10.67 -0.88 -3.60
N GLN A 114 11.36 -0.98 -4.74
CA GLN A 114 11.56 -2.25 -5.43
C GLN A 114 12.34 -3.24 -4.54
N LYS A 115 13.45 -2.81 -3.93
CA LYS A 115 14.20 -3.65 -2.97
C LYS A 115 13.32 -4.14 -1.81
N ALA A 116 12.38 -3.31 -1.36
CA ALA A 116 11.43 -3.70 -0.32
C ALA A 116 10.42 -4.75 -0.81
N ALA A 117 9.87 -4.59 -2.01
CA ALA A 117 8.99 -5.57 -2.63
C ALA A 117 9.72 -6.90 -2.85
N ASP A 118 10.92 -6.87 -3.43
CA ASP A 118 11.75 -8.06 -3.68
C ASP A 118 12.07 -8.80 -2.37
N PHE A 119 12.41 -8.06 -1.31
CA PHE A 119 12.64 -8.64 0.02
C PHE A 119 11.40 -9.37 0.54
N LEU A 120 10.21 -8.80 0.38
CA LEU A 120 8.96 -9.41 0.85
C LEU A 120 8.58 -10.65 0.03
N HIS A 121 8.79 -10.61 -1.29
CA HIS A 121 8.62 -11.79 -2.15
C HIS A 121 9.61 -12.89 -1.80
N GLY A 122 10.85 -12.55 -1.45
CA GLY A 122 11.87 -13.50 -1.01
C GLY A 122 11.55 -14.23 0.29
N LEU A 123 10.60 -13.73 1.10
CA LEU A 123 10.11 -14.40 2.31
C LEU A 123 8.97 -15.40 2.04
N GLN A 124 8.45 -15.46 0.81
CA GLN A 124 7.40 -16.42 0.46
C GLN A 124 7.95 -17.86 0.48
N PRO A 125 7.11 -18.85 0.83
CA PRO A 125 7.48 -20.25 0.73
C PRO A 125 7.91 -20.57 -0.70
N LYS A 126 9.07 -21.21 -0.87
CA LYS A 126 9.46 -21.75 -2.17
C LYS A 126 8.63 -23.01 -2.40
N GLU A 127 7.84 -23.06 -3.47
CA GLU A 127 7.24 -24.31 -3.90
C GLU A 127 8.36 -25.32 -4.16
N SER A 128 8.34 -26.43 -3.42
CA SER A 128 9.15 -27.60 -3.73
C SER A 128 8.62 -28.18 -5.02
N THR A 129 9.29 -27.91 -6.14
CA THR A 129 9.05 -28.60 -7.41
C THR A 129 9.51 -30.05 -7.25
N GLU A 130 8.65 -30.92 -6.74
CA GLU A 130 8.82 -32.35 -6.95
C GLU A 130 8.62 -32.63 -8.44
N PRO A 131 9.55 -33.35 -9.11
CA PRO A 131 9.41 -33.65 -10.52
C PRO A 131 8.17 -34.51 -10.72
N LYS A 132 7.22 -33.99 -11.51
CA LYS A 132 6.01 -34.70 -11.92
C LYS A 132 6.44 -35.98 -12.67
N PRO A 133 6.02 -37.19 -12.25
CA PRO A 133 6.45 -38.41 -12.91
C PRO A 133 5.97 -38.38 -14.37
N GLU A 134 6.90 -38.57 -15.31
CA GLU A 134 6.59 -38.77 -16.72
C GLU A 134 5.62 -39.96 -16.85
N GLU A 135 4.41 -39.69 -17.34
CA GLU A 135 3.52 -40.73 -17.85
C GLU A 135 4.23 -41.37 -19.05
N LYS A 136 4.80 -42.56 -18.83
CA LYS A 136 5.22 -43.43 -19.94
C LYS A 136 3.96 -43.94 -20.62
N GLU A 137 3.66 -43.34 -21.76
CA GLU A 137 2.67 -43.82 -22.72
C GLU A 137 3.03 -45.25 -23.11
N ALA A 138 2.22 -46.21 -22.64
CA ALA A 138 2.38 -47.63 -22.93
C ALA A 138 1.89 -47.89 -24.35
N ALA A 139 2.82 -48.27 -25.22
CA ALA A 139 2.57 -48.78 -26.58
C ALA A 139 2.09 -50.25 -26.55
#